data_AF-A0A6J5XMC5-F1
#
_entry.id   AF-A0A6J5XMC5-F1
#
_cell.length_a   1.000
_cell.length_b   1.000
_cell.length_c   1.000
_cell.angle_alpha   90.00
_cell.angle_beta   90.00
_cell.angle_gamma   90.00
#
_symmetry.space_group_name_H-M   'P 1'
#
loop_
_entity.id
_entity.type
_entity.pdbx_description
1 polymer ?
#
loop_
_entity_poly.entity_id
_entity_poly.type
_entity_poly.pdbx_seq_one_letter_code
_entity_poly.pdbx_strand_id
1 'polypeptide(L)'
;MFEVRAQYSFVIDIQQRTCSCHQWQLNGFPCAHAIAAILADYDYYRNCYDIPIVPVPDVEKESPEGLEDFIVKPPLTKKPPGRPRTKRIKSSVDDRRANKCSQCGHASQHNRKTCNHQI
;
A
#
# COMPACT_ATOMS: atom_id res chain seq x y z
N MET A 1 -33.15 -5.78 -11.47
CA MET A 1 -32.42 -7.04 -11.19
C MET A 1 -32.20 -7.75 -12.52
N PHE A 2 -31.00 -8.23 -12.78
CA PHE A 2 -30.59 -8.85 -14.05
C PHE A 2 -30.11 -10.28 -13.83
N GLU A 3 -30.37 -11.15 -14.80
CA GLU A 3 -29.76 -12.49 -14.88
C GLU A 3 -28.83 -12.52 -16.09
N VAL A 4 -27.54 -12.75 -15.86
CA VAL A 4 -26.52 -12.87 -16.92
C VAL A 4 -26.08 -14.32 -17.03
N ARG A 5 -26.20 -14.89 -18.23
CA ARG A 5 -25.80 -16.27 -18.50
C ARG A 5 -24.36 -16.32 -19.03
N ALA A 6 -23.51 -17.08 -18.35
CA ALA A 6 -22.16 -17.45 -18.81
C ALA A 6 -22.01 -18.97 -18.71
N GLN A 7 -20.95 -19.48 -18.09
CA GLN A 7 -20.84 -20.92 -17.75
C GLN A 7 -21.91 -21.34 -16.71
N TYR A 8 -22.30 -20.39 -15.85
CA TYR A 8 -23.43 -20.48 -14.92
C TYR A 8 -24.28 -19.20 -15.04
N SER A 9 -25.50 -19.22 -14.48
CA SER A 9 -26.33 -18.01 -14.37
C SER A 9 -25.91 -17.19 -13.15
N PHE A 10 -25.76 -15.88 -13.34
CA PHE A 10 -25.45 -14.92 -12.28
C PHE A 10 -26.58 -13.92 -12.12
N VAL A 11 -26.94 -13.63 -10.87
CA VAL A 11 -27.93 -12.60 -10.52
C VAL A 11 -27.21 -11.33 -10.13
N ILE A 12 -27.59 -10.22 -10.75
CA ILE A 12 -27.02 -8.89 -10.53
C ILE A 12 -28.11 -7.97 -10.03
N ASP A 13 -27.85 -7.31 -8.92
CA ASP A 13 -28.60 -6.14 -8.50
C ASP A 13 -27.72 -4.90 -8.66
N ILE A 14 -28.01 -4.11 -9.69
CA ILE A 14 -27.27 -2.89 -10.02
C ILE A 14 -27.46 -1.84 -8.92
N GLN A 15 -28.67 -1.72 -8.36
CA GLN A 15 -29.00 -0.72 -7.34
C GLN A 15 -28.28 -1.03 -6.03
N GLN A 16 -28.25 -2.31 -5.64
CA GLN A 16 -27.52 -2.76 -4.45
C GLN A 16 -26.02 -2.97 -4.71
N ARG A 17 -25.55 -2.81 -5.96
CA ARG A 17 -24.17 -3.06 -6.38
C ARG A 17 -23.68 -4.45 -5.99
N THR A 18 -24.52 -5.46 -6.23
CA THR A 18 -24.22 -6.86 -5.90
C THR A 18 -24.24 -7.75 -7.13
N CYS A 19 -23.37 -8.77 -7.11
CA CYS A 19 -23.42 -9.89 -8.04
C CYS A 19 -23.33 -11.20 -7.26
N SER A 20 -24.04 -12.24 -7.68
CA SER A 20 -23.98 -13.57 -7.07
C SER A 20 -22.60 -14.23 -7.20
N CYS A 21 -21.70 -13.72 -8.04
CA CYS A 21 -20.29 -14.16 -8.04
C CYS A 21 -19.45 -13.52 -6.90
N HIS A 22 -20.03 -12.61 -6.11
CA HIS A 22 -19.44 -11.88 -4.99
C HIS A 22 -18.24 -10.96 -5.32
N GLN A 23 -17.76 -10.96 -6.56
CA GLN A 23 -16.61 -10.14 -6.98
C GLN A 23 -16.88 -8.64 -6.88
N TRP A 24 -18.11 -8.18 -7.13
CA TRP A 24 -18.44 -6.76 -7.00
C TRP A 24 -18.32 -6.29 -5.55
N GLN A 25 -18.85 -7.08 -4.62
CA GLN A 25 -18.83 -6.79 -3.19
C GLN A 25 -17.42 -6.85 -2.60
N LEU A 26 -16.61 -7.81 -3.04
CA LEU A 26 -15.23 -7.98 -2.56
C LEU A 26 -14.29 -6.90 -3.08
N ASN A 27 -14.38 -6.56 -4.37
CA ASN A 27 -13.44 -5.66 -5.00
C ASN A 27 -13.86 -4.19 -4.92
N GLY A 28 -15.15 -3.93 -4.64
CA GLY A 28 -15.73 -2.58 -4.62
C GLY A 28 -16.01 -1.99 -6.00
N PHE A 29 -15.72 -2.72 -7.09
CA PHE A 29 -15.99 -2.31 -8.46
C PHE A 29 -16.70 -3.42 -9.26
N PRO A 30 -17.45 -3.09 -10.33
CA PRO A 30 -18.23 -4.07 -11.09
C PRO A 30 -17.37 -5.20 -11.67
N CYS A 31 -17.80 -6.45 -11.46
CA CYS A 31 -17.23 -7.61 -12.16
C CYS A 31 -17.73 -7.71 -13.62
N ALA A 32 -17.19 -8.63 -14.41
CA ALA A 32 -17.60 -8.82 -15.81
C ALA A 32 -19.12 -9.02 -15.99
N HIS A 33 -19.78 -9.79 -15.12
CA HIS A 33 -21.24 -9.99 -15.16
C HIS A 33 -22.00 -8.70 -14.84
N ALA A 34 -21.51 -7.94 -13.86
CA ALA A 34 -22.10 -6.66 -13.48
C ALA A 34 -21.96 -5.62 -14.60
N ILE A 35 -20.80 -5.58 -15.27
CA ILE A 35 -20.58 -4.72 -16.44
C ILE A 35 -21.58 -5.08 -17.55
N ALA A 36 -21.77 -6.37 -17.83
CA ALA A 36 -22.75 -6.81 -18.82
C ALA A 36 -24.18 -6.35 -18.48
N ALA A 37 -24.59 -6.44 -17.21
CA ALA A 37 -25.88 -5.95 -16.75
C ALA A 37 -25.99 -4.42 -16.85
N ILE A 38 -24.96 -3.67 -16.45
CA ILE A 38 -24.89 -2.20 -16.56
C ILE A 38 -25.02 -1.75 -18.01
N LEU A 39 -24.32 -2.41 -18.94
CA LEU A 39 -24.39 -2.07 -20.37
C LEU A 39 -25.77 -2.37 -20.98
N ALA A 40 -26.51 -3.32 -20.41
CA ALA A 40 -27.89 -3.60 -20.83
C ALA A 40 -28.91 -2.59 -20.26
N ASP A 41 -28.57 -1.88 -19.19
CA ASP A 41 -29.36 -0.81 -18.58
C ASP A 41 -28.88 0.56 -19.09
N TYR A 42 -29.39 0.98 -20.24
CA TYR A 42 -28.93 2.20 -20.92
C TYR A 42 -29.11 3.47 -20.08
N ASP A 43 -30.19 3.55 -19.31
CA ASP A 43 -30.47 4.70 -18.45
C ASP A 43 -29.46 4.75 -17.29
N TYR A 44 -29.21 3.62 -16.64
CA TYR A 44 -28.17 3.55 -15.61
C TYR A 44 -26.79 3.88 -16.17
N TYR A 45 -26.44 3.32 -17.33
CA TYR A 45 -25.18 3.62 -18.00
C TYR A 45 -25.03 5.12 -18.30
N ARG A 46 -26.06 5.75 -18.85
CA ARG A 46 -26.04 7.19 -19.16
C ARG A 46 -25.84 8.02 -17.89
N ASN A 47 -26.59 7.71 -16.83
CA ASN A 47 -26.53 8.45 -15.57
C ASN A 47 -25.14 8.37 -14.90
N CYS A 48 -24.35 7.33 -15.14
CA CYS A 48 -22.96 7.25 -14.67
C CYS A 48 -22.06 8.36 -15.24
N TYR A 49 -22.43 8.97 -16.36
CA TYR A 49 -21.67 10.02 -17.05
C TYR A 49 -22.36 11.39 -17.02
N ASP A 50 -23.43 11.55 -16.22
CA ASP A 50 -24.12 12.85 -16.10
C ASP A 50 -23.26 13.91 -15.41
N ILE A 51 -22.27 13.49 -14.61
CA ILE A 51 -21.30 14.38 -14.00
C ILE A 51 -20.12 14.57 -14.99
N PRO A 52 -19.80 15.81 -15.42
CA PRO A 52 -18.73 16.04 -16.36
C PRO A 52 -17.38 15.66 -15.75
N ILE A 53 -16.59 14.87 -16.48
CA ILE A 53 -15.19 14.61 -16.14
C ILE A 53 -14.39 15.84 -16.57
N VAL A 54 -14.13 16.73 -15.61
CA VAL A 54 -13.34 17.94 -15.85
C VAL A 54 -11.85 17.58 -15.86
N PRO A 55 -11.08 17.98 -16.89
CA PRO A 55 -9.64 17.81 -16.90
C PRO A 55 -9.01 18.47 -15.68
N VAL A 56 -8.02 17.82 -15.07
CA VAL A 56 -7.22 18.47 -14.02
C VAL A 56 -6.55 19.70 -14.65
N PRO A 57 -6.73 20.91 -14.09
CA PRO A 57 -6.09 22.11 -14.61
C PRO A 57 -4.57 21.94 -14.56
N ASP A 58 -3.88 22.53 -15.55
CA ASP A 58 -2.44 22.67 -15.49
C ASP A 58 -2.06 23.63 -14.35
N VAL A 59 -0.81 23.60 -13.88
CA VAL A 59 -0.37 24.40 -12.71
C VAL A 59 -0.60 25.90 -12.91
N GLU A 60 -0.61 26.34 -14.17
CA GLU A 60 -0.83 27.74 -14.57
C GLU A 60 -2.31 28.11 -14.74
N LYS A 61 -3.23 27.15 -14.70
CA LYS A 61 -4.67 27.39 -14.86
C LYS A 61 -5.35 27.49 -13.50
N GLU A 62 -6.29 28.43 -13.41
CA GLU A 62 -7.10 28.63 -12.21
C GLU A 62 -7.85 27.33 -11.86
N SER A 63 -7.93 27.03 -10.56
CA SER A 63 -8.71 25.87 -10.09
C SER A 63 -10.18 26.06 -10.47
N PRO A 64 -10.90 24.96 -10.79
CA PRO A 64 -12.33 25.02 -11.01
C PRO A 64 -13.04 25.70 -9.84
N GLU A 65 -13.96 26.60 -10.17
CA GLU A 65 -14.81 27.31 -9.21
C GLU A 65 -15.52 26.30 -8.29
N GLY A 66 -15.35 26.42 -6.97
CA GLY A 66 -15.92 25.52 -5.97
C GLY A 66 -14.99 24.42 -5.44
N LEU A 67 -13.71 24.36 -5.85
CA LEU A 67 -12.72 23.45 -5.29
C LEU A 67 -11.92 24.03 -4.10
N GLU A 68 -12.08 25.32 -3.81
CA GLU A 68 -11.40 26.03 -2.72
C GLU A 68 -11.70 25.42 -1.34
N ASP A 69 -12.89 24.83 -1.18
CA ASP A 69 -13.34 24.17 0.04
C ASP A 69 -12.87 22.71 0.17
N PHE A 70 -12.30 22.12 -0.88
CA PHE A 70 -11.87 20.72 -0.89
C PHE A 70 -10.45 20.54 -0.31
N ILE A 71 -10.28 20.93 0.95
CA ILE A 71 -9.02 20.71 1.69
C ILE A 71 -8.88 19.20 1.95
N VAL A 72 -8.07 18.52 1.14
CA VAL A 72 -7.69 17.12 1.39
C VAL A 72 -6.80 17.07 2.63
N LYS A 73 -7.41 16.75 3.77
CA LYS A 73 -6.69 16.57 5.03
C LYS A 73 -5.82 15.31 4.93
N PRO A 74 -4.62 15.31 5.53
CA PRO A 74 -3.83 14.10 5.63
C PRO A 74 -4.62 13.01 6.36
N PRO A 75 -4.38 11.72 6.04
CA PRO A 75 -5.03 10.62 6.74
C PRO A 75 -4.86 10.79 8.25
N LEU A 76 -5.96 10.70 9.00
CA LEU A 76 -5.92 10.77 10.48
C LEU A 76 -5.19 9.59 11.12
N THR A 77 -4.81 8.59 10.31
CA THR A 77 -4.12 7.39 10.75
C THR A 77 -2.64 7.63 10.94
N LYS A 78 -2.12 7.31 12.12
CA LYS A 78 -0.68 7.14 12.32
C LYS A 78 -0.23 5.90 11.57
N LYS A 79 0.88 5.99 10.81
CA LYS A 79 1.54 4.79 10.28
C LYS A 79 1.88 3.88 11.46
N PRO A 80 1.39 2.63 11.52
CA PRO A 80 1.77 1.73 12.58
C PRO A 80 3.29 1.53 12.54
N PRO A 81 3.96 1.35 13.70
CA PRO A 81 5.37 0.99 13.71
C PRO A 81 5.53 -0.27 12.86
N GLY A 82 6.41 -0.19 11.87
CA GLY A 82 6.75 -1.35 11.05
C GLY A 82 7.29 -2.49 11.92
N ARG A 83 7.31 -3.70 11.37
CA ARG A 83 7.88 -4.87 12.06
C ARG A 83 9.29 -4.53 12.58
N PRO A 84 9.57 -4.74 13.88
CA PRO A 84 10.93 -4.57 14.41
C PRO A 84 11.92 -5.39 13.58
N ARG A 85 13.03 -4.77 13.17
CA ARG A 85 14.03 -5.46 12.36
C ARG A 85 14.68 -6.57 13.18
N THR A 86 14.72 -7.80 12.65
CA THR A 86 15.37 -8.95 13.29
C THR A 86 16.87 -8.70 13.53
N LYS A 87 17.51 -7.89 12.67
CA LYS A 87 18.92 -7.48 12.82
C LYS A 87 19.01 -5.95 12.87
N ARG A 88 19.74 -5.45 13.86
CA ARG A 88 20.12 -4.04 14.00
C ARG A 88 20.97 -3.59 12.80
N ILE A 89 20.80 -2.34 12.30
CA ILE A 89 21.78 -1.72 11.38
C ILE A 89 23.01 -1.36 12.22
N LYS A 90 24.17 -1.88 11.82
CA LYS A 90 25.45 -1.46 12.39
C LYS A 90 25.77 -0.05 11.90
N SER A 91 26.16 0.84 12.81
CA SER A 91 26.78 2.13 12.45
C SER A 91 28.24 1.91 12.05
N SER A 92 28.85 2.85 11.32
CA SER A 92 30.28 2.84 11.00
C SER A 92 31.21 2.79 12.23
N VAL A 93 30.70 3.18 13.41
CA VAL A 93 31.42 3.11 14.70
C VAL A 93 31.35 1.72 15.35
N ASP A 94 30.58 0.78 14.79
CA ASP A 94 30.39 -0.57 15.35
C ASP A 94 31.51 -1.56 14.96
N ASP A 95 32.50 -1.11 14.19
CA ASP A 95 33.74 -1.85 13.97
C ASP A 95 34.63 -1.76 15.22
N ARG A 96 34.24 -2.53 16.24
CA ARG A 96 35.09 -2.73 17.42
C ARG A 96 36.40 -3.35 16.96
N ARG A 97 37.50 -2.59 17.07
CA ARG A 97 38.86 -3.12 16.86
C ARG A 97 39.05 -4.34 17.76
N ALA A 98 39.59 -5.42 17.20
CA ALA A 98 39.88 -6.61 17.97
C ALA A 98 40.78 -6.25 19.15
N ASN A 99 40.38 -6.66 20.36
CA ASN A 99 41.17 -6.43 21.56
C ASN A 99 42.53 -7.11 21.41
N LYS A 100 43.61 -6.33 21.55
CA LYS A 100 44.99 -6.81 21.49
C LYS A 100 45.51 -7.01 22.90
N CYS A 101 46.26 -8.07 23.13
CA CYS A 101 46.97 -8.27 24.39
C CYS A 101 48.01 -7.15 24.55
N SER A 102 48.00 -6.45 25.69
CA SER A 102 48.93 -5.33 25.94
C SER A 102 50.37 -5.75 26.27
N GLN A 103 50.67 -7.05 26.25
CA GLN A 103 52.02 -7.59 26.47
C GLN A 103 52.63 -8.12 25.17
N CYS A 104 51.92 -8.96 24.40
CA CYS A 104 52.43 -9.50 23.13
C CYS A 104 51.92 -8.74 21.88
N GLY A 105 51.02 -7.77 22.03
CA GLY A 105 50.47 -6.97 20.93
C GLY A 105 49.53 -7.70 19.98
N HIS A 106 49.34 -9.02 20.12
CA HIS A 106 48.49 -9.82 19.24
C HIS A 106 47.00 -9.73 19.60
N ALA A 107 46.16 -9.59 18.56
CA ALA A 107 44.71 -9.71 18.67
C ALA A 107 44.35 -11.17 18.95
N SER A 108 44.09 -11.49 20.21
CA SER A 108 43.96 -12.87 20.68
C SER A 108 42.97 -12.96 21.84
N GLN A 109 42.52 -14.17 22.17
CA GLN A 109 41.52 -14.42 23.23
C GLN A 109 42.10 -14.34 24.65
N HIS A 110 43.35 -13.92 24.82
CA HIS A 110 44.00 -13.80 26.11
C HIS A 110 44.33 -12.34 26.42
N ASN A 111 44.30 -11.99 27.70
CA ASN A 111 44.69 -10.67 28.18
C ASN A 111 46.09 -10.72 28.81
N ARG A 112 46.67 -9.56 29.14
CA ARG A 112 48.00 -9.47 29.78
C ARG A 112 48.19 -10.42 30.96
N LYS A 113 47.16 -10.57 31.81
CA LYS A 113 47.20 -11.45 32.98
C LYS A 113 47.38 -12.94 32.65
N THR A 114 46.97 -13.35 31.46
CA THR A 114 47.01 -14.74 30.99
C THR A 114 47.91 -14.87 29.76
N CYS A 115 48.81 -13.91 29.55
CA CYS A 115 49.73 -13.90 28.44
C CYS A 115 50.98 -14.71 28.80
N ASN A 116 51.27 -15.73 28.00
CA ASN A 116 52.44 -16.59 28.21
C ASN A 116 53.70 -16.04 27.48
N HIS A 117 53.66 -14.80 27.00
CA HIS A 117 54.81 -14.17 26.35
C HIS A 117 55.81 -13.73 27.42
N GLN A 118 56.95 -14.42 27.51
CA GLN A 118 58.04 -14.05 28.40
C GLN A 118 58.71 -12.77 27.87
N ILE A 119 59.04 -11.85 28.78
CA ILE A 119 59.71 -10.57 28.47
C ILE A 119 61.16 -10.84 28.06
#